data_AF-A0A2H1W5A3-F1
#
_entry.id   AF-A0A2H1W5A3-F1
#
_cell.length_a   1.000
_cell.length_b   1.000
_cell.length_c   1.000
_cell.angle_alpha   90.00
_cell.angle_beta   90.00
_cell.angle_gamma   90.00
#
_symmetry.space_group_name_H-M   'P 1'
#
loop_
_entity.id
_entity.type
_entity.pdbx_description
1 polymer ?
#
loop_
_entity_poly.entity_id
_entity_poly.type
_entity_poly.pdbx_seq_one_letter_code
_entity_poly.pdbx_strand_id
1 'polypeptide(L)'
;MYFTYDCLVGRVVSGKEIMNYEMKLGWGKAVVIPPVPIYIPPALQQPSKPPPPSGLPFNAQPPKHLFNKIPRVRQGEYYPSDPDDKKAYEQILSQSIVKVVVPTE
;
A
#
# COMPACT_ATOMS: atom_id res chain seq x y z
N MET A 1 -28.27 12.71 -17.90
CA MET A 1 -28.79 11.99 -19.08
C MET A 1 -28.52 10.48 -19.08
N TYR A 2 -27.53 9.96 -18.34
CA TYR A 2 -27.24 8.51 -18.30
C TYR A 2 -28.18 7.69 -17.39
N PHE A 3 -28.69 8.27 -16.30
CA PHE A 3 -29.55 7.56 -15.33
C PHE A 3 -30.95 7.16 -15.86
N THR A 4 -31.45 7.80 -16.92
CA THR A 4 -32.79 7.52 -17.46
C THR A 4 -32.84 6.28 -18.35
N TYR A 5 -31.73 5.91 -19.00
CA TYR A 5 -31.68 4.76 -19.92
C TYR A 5 -31.54 3.42 -19.17
N ASP A 6 -30.77 3.36 -18.08
CA ASP A 6 -30.62 2.13 -17.26
C ASP A 6 -31.92 1.71 -16.59
N CYS A 7 -32.73 2.67 -16.13
CA CYS A 7 -34.02 2.40 -15.49
C CYS A 7 -35.06 1.81 -16.47
N LEU A 8 -34.97 2.18 -17.75
CA LEU A 8 -35.87 1.70 -18.81
C LEU A 8 -35.59 0.25 -19.21
N VAL A 9 -34.31 -0.16 -19.29
CA VAL A 9 -33.95 -1.56 -19.63
C VAL A 9 -34.37 -2.53 -18.52
N GLY A 10 -34.18 -2.13 -17.26
CA GLY A 10 -34.51 -3.00 -16.13
C GLY A 10 -36.01 -3.31 -15.98
N ARG A 11 -36.88 -2.34 -16.27
CA ARG A 11 -38.34 -2.54 -16.25
C ARG A 11 -38.85 -3.46 -17.35
N VAL A 12 -38.15 -3.52 -18.49
CA VAL A 12 -38.61 -4.29 -19.66
C VAL A 12 -38.40 -5.79 -19.47
N VAL A 13 -37.50 -6.22 -18.59
CA VAL A 13 -37.13 -7.64 -18.46
C VAL A 13 -37.63 -8.25 -17.15
N SER A 14 -37.79 -7.47 -16.08
CA SER A 14 -38.26 -7.98 -14.78
C SER A 14 -39.66 -8.59 -14.87
N GLY A 15 -39.82 -9.83 -14.38
CA GLY A 15 -41.09 -10.57 -14.37
C GLY A 15 -41.50 -11.18 -15.71
N LYS A 16 -40.67 -11.05 -16.77
CA LYS A 16 -40.93 -11.71 -18.05
C LYS A 16 -40.39 -13.14 -18.05
N GLU A 17 -41.17 -14.02 -18.67
CA GLU A 17 -40.75 -15.39 -18.95
C GLU A 17 -39.96 -15.41 -20.27
N ILE A 18 -38.68 -15.76 -20.18
CA ILE A 18 -37.79 -15.89 -21.34
C ILE A 18 -37.21 -17.31 -21.30
N MET A 19 -37.42 -18.08 -22.35
CA MET A 19 -37.04 -19.50 -22.42
C MET A 19 -37.59 -20.34 -21.25
N ASN A 20 -38.83 -20.06 -20.83
CA ASN A 20 -39.52 -20.69 -19.70
C ASN A 20 -38.90 -20.40 -18.31
N TYR A 21 -38.12 -19.32 -18.19
CA TYR A 21 -37.61 -18.83 -16.91
C TYR A 21 -38.08 -17.41 -16.63
N GLU A 22 -38.59 -17.17 -15.42
CA GLU A 22 -38.94 -15.84 -14.94
C GLU A 22 -37.66 -15.04 -14.65
N MET A 23 -37.49 -13.91 -15.32
CA MET A 23 -36.36 -13.02 -15.11
C MET A 23 -36.57 -12.14 -13.88
N LYS A 24 -35.65 -12.24 -12.91
CA LYS A 24 -35.63 -11.39 -11.70
C LYS A 24 -34.46 -10.43 -11.77
N LEU A 25 -34.75 -9.14 -11.80
CA LEU A 25 -33.73 -8.09 -11.80
C LEU A 25 -33.58 -7.52 -10.39
N GLY A 26 -32.34 -7.43 -9.91
CA GLY A 26 -32.00 -6.75 -8.66
C GLY A 26 -30.89 -5.73 -8.91
N TRP A 27 -30.87 -4.66 -8.12
CA TRP A 27 -29.72 -3.76 -8.07
C TRP A 27 -28.57 -4.49 -7.37
N GLY A 28 -27.45 -4.66 -8.07
CA GLY A 28 -26.26 -5.24 -7.45
C GLY A 28 -25.88 -4.44 -6.21
N LYS A 29 -25.73 -5.11 -5.05
CA LYS A 29 -25.16 -4.46 -3.87
C LYS A 29 -23.69 -4.18 -4.14
N ALA A 30 -23.23 -2.98 -3.77
CA ALA A 30 -21.81 -2.67 -3.81
C ALA A 30 -21.05 -3.67 -2.94
N VAL A 31 -20.07 -4.35 -3.53
CA VAL A 31 -19.17 -5.24 -2.79
C VAL A 31 -18.04 -4.38 -2.23
N VAL A 32 -17.81 -4.46 -0.93
CA VAL A 32 -16.65 -3.83 -0.31
C VAL A 32 -15.40 -4.55 -0.81
N ILE A 33 -14.50 -3.82 -1.46
CA ILE A 33 -13.24 -4.38 -1.93
C ILE A 33 -12.37 -4.66 -0.69
N PRO A 34 -11.87 -5.90 -0.50
CA PRO A 34 -10.99 -6.19 0.62
C PRO A 34 -9.69 -5.39 0.50
N PRO A 35 -9.12 -4.91 1.63
CA PRO A 35 -7.91 -4.09 1.61
C PRO A 35 -6.68 -4.86 1.11
N VAL A 36 -6.71 -6.19 1.20
CA VAL A 36 -5.68 -7.09 0.69
C VAL A 36 -6.24 -7.93 -0.48
N PRO A 37 -5.45 -8.17 -1.54
CA PRO A 37 -5.86 -9.04 -2.63
C PRO A 37 -6.15 -10.47 -2.15
N ILE A 38 -7.14 -11.12 -2.74
CA ILE A 38 -7.52 -12.52 -2.46
C ILE A 38 -6.34 -13.48 -2.73
N TYR A 39 -5.41 -13.09 -3.60
CA TYR A 39 -4.19 -13.84 -3.87
C TYR A 39 -3.02 -12.91 -4.17
N ILE A 40 -1.91 -13.10 -3.45
CA ILE A 40 -0.63 -12.48 -3.74
C ILE A 40 0.33 -13.60 -4.15
N PRO A 41 0.83 -13.62 -5.41
CA PRO A 41 1.83 -14.57 -5.85
C PRO A 41 3.02 -14.63 -4.88
N PRO A 42 3.62 -15.80 -4.57
CA PRO A 42 4.73 -15.91 -3.62
C PRO A 42 5.91 -14.95 -3.91
N ALA A 43 6.20 -14.71 -5.20
CA ALA A 43 7.23 -13.76 -5.62
C ALA A 43 6.93 -12.30 -5.22
N LEU A 44 5.65 -11.95 -5.04
CA LEU A 44 5.17 -10.63 -4.64
C LEU A 44 4.87 -10.51 -3.14
N GLN A 45 4.97 -11.60 -2.38
CA GLN A 45 4.81 -11.58 -0.92
C GLN A 45 6.03 -11.02 -0.18
N GLN A 46 7.25 -11.19 -0.70
CA GLN A 46 8.44 -10.61 -0.06
C GLN A 46 8.51 -9.09 -0.20
N PRO A 47 8.22 -8.49 -1.38
CA PRO A 47 8.18 -7.04 -1.54
C PRO A 47 7.10 -6.34 -0.70
N SER A 48 6.06 -7.03 -0.24
CA SER A 48 5.02 -6.42 0.60
C SER A 48 5.41 -6.30 2.07
N LYS A 49 6.51 -6.93 2.50
CA LYS A 49 6.98 -6.80 3.89
C LYS A 49 7.72 -5.47 4.09
N PRO A 50 7.62 -4.84 5.28
CA PRO A 50 8.44 -3.70 5.61
C PRO A 50 9.93 -4.06 5.51
N PRO A 51 10.79 -3.13 5.06
CA PRO A 51 12.22 -3.40 4.99
C PRO A 51 12.82 -3.58 6.39
N PRO A 52 13.98 -4.26 6.50
CA PRO A 52 14.67 -4.43 7.78
C PRO A 52 14.94 -3.09 8.48
N PRO A 53 14.97 -3.04 9.83
CA PRO A 53 15.25 -1.82 10.57
C PRO A 53 16.66 -1.30 10.25
N SER A 54 16.75 -0.07 9.76
CA SER A 54 18.02 0.59 9.45
C SER A 54 18.61 1.39 10.61
N GLY A 55 17.79 1.74 11.61
CA GLY A 55 18.17 2.68 12.68
C GLY A 55 18.11 4.16 12.27
N LEU A 56 17.74 4.46 11.02
CA LEU A 56 17.44 5.82 10.57
C LEU A 56 15.98 6.19 10.87
N PRO A 57 15.64 7.50 10.92
CA PRO A 57 14.28 7.97 11.11
C PRO A 57 13.33 7.37 10.05
N PHE A 58 12.09 7.04 10.46
CA PHE A 58 11.07 6.40 9.61
C PHE A 58 11.53 5.12 8.91
N ASN A 59 12.54 4.44 9.46
CA ASN A 59 13.16 3.27 8.82
C ASN A 59 13.66 3.56 7.39
N ALA A 60 14.16 4.77 7.15
CA ALA A 60 14.76 5.14 5.88
C ALA A 60 15.88 4.16 5.52
N GLN A 61 15.88 3.64 4.29
CA GLN A 61 16.84 2.63 3.85
C GLN A 61 17.97 3.32 3.09
N PRO A 62 19.22 3.27 3.60
CA PRO A 62 20.35 3.85 2.90
C PRO A 62 20.74 2.97 1.69
N PRO A 63 21.52 3.51 0.74
CA PRO A 63 22.18 2.71 -0.27
C PRO A 63 23.00 1.58 0.37
N LYS A 64 23.04 0.40 -0.27
CA LYS A 64 23.70 -0.80 0.27
C LYS A 64 25.15 -0.57 0.74
N HIS A 65 25.89 0.30 0.04
CA HIS A 65 27.28 0.62 0.34
C HIS A 65 27.47 1.57 1.54
N LEU A 66 26.39 2.19 2.01
CA LEU A 66 26.38 3.10 3.17
C LEU A 66 25.72 2.49 4.41
N PHE A 67 25.08 1.31 4.29
CA PHE A 67 24.36 0.66 5.40
C PHE A 67 25.26 0.46 6.63
N ASN A 68 26.50 0.02 6.43
CA ASN A 68 27.46 -0.23 7.51
C ASN A 68 28.15 1.05 8.03
N LYS A 69 27.83 2.22 7.45
CA LYS A 69 28.44 3.50 7.80
C LYS A 69 27.53 4.39 8.64
N ILE A 70 26.34 3.93 9.01
CA ILE A 70 25.39 4.71 9.81
C ILE A 70 26.00 4.98 11.19
N PRO A 71 26.27 6.26 11.54
CA PRO A 71 26.75 6.61 12.87
C PRO A 71 25.76 6.21 13.96
N ARG A 72 26.27 5.79 15.12
CA ARG A 72 25.43 5.45 16.28
C ARG A 72 24.95 6.73 16.95
N VAL A 73 23.64 6.88 17.07
CA VAL A 73 23.01 7.99 17.81
C VAL A 73 22.71 7.53 19.24
N ARG A 74 22.91 8.41 20.22
CA ARG A 74 22.58 8.14 21.63
C ARG A 74 21.06 8.04 21.81
N GLN A 75 20.60 7.23 22.76
CA GLN A 75 19.16 7.13 23.05
C GLN A 75 18.60 8.51 23.43
N GLY A 76 17.50 8.91 22.80
CA GLY A 76 16.85 10.22 23.01
C GLY A 76 17.35 11.33 22.10
N GLU A 77 18.46 11.14 21.39
CA GLU A 77 19.01 12.10 20.43
C GLU A 77 18.58 11.75 19.00
N TYR A 78 18.46 12.77 18.14
CA TYR A 78 18.17 12.59 16.72
C TYR A 78 19.42 12.68 15.83
N TYR A 79 20.48 13.31 16.32
CA TYR A 79 21.71 13.53 15.57
C TYR A 79 22.93 13.03 16.35
N PRO A 80 23.98 12.56 15.67
CA PRO A 80 25.27 12.31 16.30
C PRO A 80 25.84 13.59 16.92
N SER A 81 26.57 13.45 18.03
CA SER A 81 27.20 14.58 18.72
C SER A 81 28.47 15.07 18.02
N ASP A 82 29.19 14.17 17.34
CA ASP A 82 30.43 14.51 16.63
C ASP A 82 30.09 15.27 15.32
N PRO A 83 30.74 16.41 15.03
CA PRO A 83 30.50 17.18 13.81
C PRO A 83 30.72 16.40 12.50
N ASP A 84 31.70 15.49 12.46
CA ASP A 84 32.01 14.72 11.26
C ASP A 84 31.01 13.57 11.08
N ASP A 85 30.62 12.91 12.16
CA ASP A 85 29.52 11.93 12.14
C ASP A 85 28.20 12.59 11.73
N LYS A 86 27.95 13.83 12.17
CA LYS A 86 26.76 14.57 11.78
C LYS A 86 26.72 14.82 10.26
N LYS A 87 27.83 15.24 9.67
CA LYS A 87 27.93 15.42 8.21
C LYS A 87 27.70 14.10 7.47
N ALA A 88 28.32 13.01 7.94
CA ALA A 88 28.13 11.69 7.35
C ALA A 88 26.68 11.22 7.47
N TYR A 89 26.05 11.44 8.63
CA TYR A 89 24.64 11.13 8.89
C TYR A 89 23.72 11.88 7.94
N GLU A 90 23.91 13.18 7.77
CA GLU A 90 23.13 14.01 6.82
C GLU A 90 23.32 13.55 5.37
N GLN A 91 24.54 13.20 4.96
CA GLN A 91 24.80 12.64 3.63
C GLN A 91 24.07 11.31 3.41
N ILE A 92 24.09 10.41 4.39
CA ILE A 92 23.39 9.13 4.32
C ILE A 92 21.88 9.36 4.22
N LEU A 93 21.32 10.27 5.05
CA LEU A 93 19.90 10.61 5.00
C LEU A 93 19.48 11.15 3.64
N SER A 94 20.29 12.02 3.02
CA SER A 94 19.99 12.61 1.70
C SER A 94 19.86 11.57 0.57
N GLN A 95 20.46 10.40 0.74
CA GLN A 95 20.45 9.31 -0.25
C GLN A 95 19.52 8.15 0.17
N SER A 96 18.89 8.25 1.34
CA SER A 96 18.05 7.18 1.87
C SER A 96 16.62 7.25 1.35
N ILE A 97 15.97 6.09 1.22
CA ILE A 97 14.61 5.97 0.70
C ILE A 97 13.68 5.44 1.78
N VAL A 98 12.54 6.08 1.98
CA VAL A 98 11.47 5.55 2.85
C VAL A 98 10.46 4.81 1.99
N LYS A 99 10.24 3.54 2.30
CA LYS A 99 9.19 2.73 1.68
C LYS A 99 8.01 2.62 2.63
N VAL A 100 6.88 3.19 2.24
CA VAL A 100 5.62 3.05 2.97
C VAL A 100 4.96 1.73 2.56
N VAL A 101 4.55 0.97 3.57
CA VAL A 101 3.80 -0.28 3.41
C VAL A 101 2.46 -0.07 4.12
N VAL A 102 1.37 -0.52 3.50
CA VAL A 102 0.06 -0.55 4.15
C VAL A 102 0.17 -1.47 5.36
N PRO A 103 -0.14 -0.99 6.59
CA PRO A 103 -0.13 -1.85 7.76
C PRO A 103 -1.05 -3.05 7.54
N THR A 104 -0.49 -4.25 7.58
CA THR A 104 -1.24 -5.45 7.94
C THR A 104 -1.31 -5.45 9.45
N GLU A 105 -2.53 -5.49 10.00
CA GLU A 105 -2.87 -5.46 11.43
C GLU A 105 -1.84 -6.12 12.37
#